data_AF-K9DHQ9-F1
#
_entry.id   AF-K9DHQ9-F1
#
_cell.length_a   1.000
_cell.length_b   1.000
_cell.length_c   1.000
_cell.angle_alpha   90.00
_cell.angle_beta   90.00
_cell.angle_gamma   90.00
#
_symmetry.space_group_name_H-M   'P 1'
#
loop_
_entity.id
_entity.type
_entity.pdbx_description
1 polymer ?
#
loop_
_entity_poly.entity_id
_entity_poly.type
_entity_poly.pdbx_seq_one_letter_code
_entity_poly.pdbx_strand_id
1 'polypeptide(L)'
;MIRITSVKISSGYYTFQYAKETESGNTEYYALESKDKPRPELITAFLRLKELLLEKFNTLKFGAKFVTVFAVRIKYGGKNRNKDEMSEYKLSGRVDNKESTTCRLETQSIKIGLKKEELANEILQNLVIEGMLYIEGKRAQASLFEEQPERITEPDAEDDEFNEDFMAAADADSRQQGAIQ
;
A
#
# COMPACT_ATOMS: atom_id res chain seq x y z
N MET A 1 3.47 -3.76 22.58
CA MET A 1 2.64 -4.34 21.51
C MET A 1 2.39 -3.31 20.41
N ILE A 2 2.38 -3.70 19.13
CA ILE A 2 2.09 -2.82 17.97
C ILE A 2 0.65 -3.08 17.48
N ARG A 3 -0.10 -2.02 17.19
CA ARG A 3 -1.48 -2.08 16.67
C ARG A 3 -1.64 -1.18 15.46
N ILE A 4 -2.02 -1.75 14.32
CA ILE A 4 -2.22 -1.00 13.07
C ILE A 4 -3.54 -0.23 13.11
N THR A 5 -3.49 1.08 13.19
CA THR A 5 -4.68 1.94 13.27
C THR A 5 -5.20 2.39 11.91
N SER A 6 -4.31 2.52 10.91
CA SER A 6 -4.73 2.85 9.55
C SER A 6 -3.73 2.35 8.53
N VAL A 7 -4.25 1.91 7.38
CA VAL A 7 -3.46 1.61 6.19
C VAL A 7 -4.06 2.40 5.04
N LYS A 8 -3.23 3.15 4.32
CA LYS A 8 -3.62 3.93 3.14
C LYS A 8 -2.70 3.57 1.98
N ILE A 9 -3.28 3.28 0.83
CA ILE A 9 -2.56 3.08 -0.43
C ILE A 9 -3.15 4.06 -1.44
N SER A 10 -2.31 4.98 -1.93
CA SER A 10 -2.69 5.92 -2.98
C SER A 10 -1.64 5.92 -4.09
N SER A 11 -2.00 6.46 -5.25
CA SER A 11 -1.13 6.49 -6.43
C SER A 11 0.24 7.11 -6.10
N GLY A 12 1.25 6.25 -5.94
CA GLY A 12 2.66 6.61 -5.74
C GLY A 12 3.19 6.52 -4.30
N TYR A 13 2.37 6.22 -3.29
CA TYR A 13 2.85 6.00 -1.91
C TYR A 13 1.83 5.25 -1.06
N TYR A 14 2.33 4.61 -0.01
CA TYR A 14 1.51 3.97 1.02
C TYR A 14 1.93 4.43 2.42
N THR A 15 0.96 4.46 3.32
CA THR A 15 1.12 4.94 4.68
C THR A 15 0.54 3.93 5.67
N PHE A 16 1.31 3.61 6.70
CA PHE A 16 0.88 2.87 7.87
C PHE A 16 0.83 3.79 9.08
N GLN A 17 -0.30 3.83 9.79
CA GLN A 17 -0.41 4.46 11.10
C GLN A 17 -0.58 3.38 12.15
N TYR A 18 0.22 3.41 13.20
CA TYR A 18 0.16 2.39 14.25
C TYR A 18 0.40 2.97 15.63
N ALA A 19 -0.15 2.29 16.63
CA ALA A 19 0.09 2.57 18.03
C ALA A 19 1.07 1.53 18.60
N LYS A 20 2.07 1.97 19.35
CA LYS A 20 3.02 1.11 20.07
C LYS A 20 2.92 1.39 21.56
N GLU A 21 2.78 0.33 22.34
CA GLU A 21 2.87 0.42 23.80
C GLU A 21 4.34 0.35 24.24
N THR A 22 4.73 1.30 25.08
CA THR A 22 6.05 1.41 25.71
C THR A 22 6.11 0.60 27.01
N GLU A 23 7.32 0.30 27.48
CA GLU A 23 7.55 -0.43 28.74
C GLU A 23 6.96 0.29 29.97
N SER A 24 6.84 1.62 29.90
CA SER A 24 6.22 2.45 30.93
C SER A 24 4.68 2.43 30.91
N GLY A 25 4.06 1.68 30.01
CA GLY A 25 2.60 1.59 29.86
C GLY A 25 1.96 2.71 29.02
N ASN A 26 2.75 3.66 28.52
CA ASN A 26 2.26 4.72 27.64
C ASN A 26 2.03 4.18 26.22
N THR A 27 1.01 4.72 25.54
CA THR A 27 0.73 4.41 24.12
C THR A 27 1.20 5.57 23.25
N GLU A 28 2.13 5.28 22.35
CA GLU A 28 2.66 6.22 21.37
C GLU A 28 2.09 5.92 19.98
N TYR A 29 1.91 6.97 19.17
CA TYR A 29 1.35 6.87 17.83
C TYR A 29 2.41 7.25 16.79
N TYR A 30 2.53 6.41 15.78
CA TYR A 30 3.54 6.52 14.73
C TYR A 30 2.88 6.47 13.35
N ALA A 31 3.52 7.12 12.38
CA ALA A 31 3.16 7.04 10.97
C ALA A 31 4.41 6.75 10.15
N LEU A 32 4.32 5.73 9.29
CA LEU A 32 5.36 5.40 8.31
C LEU A 32 4.79 5.61 6.92
N GLU A 33 5.51 6.37 6.10
CA GLU A 33 5.18 6.61 4.70
C GLU A 33 6.31 6.09 3.83
N SER A 34 5.98 5.37 2.77
CA SER A 34 6.92 4.92 1.75
C SER A 34 6.40 5.26 0.37
N LYS A 35 7.31 5.74 -0.49
CA LYS A 35 7.08 5.99 -1.92
C LYS A 35 7.45 4.79 -2.79
N ASP A 36 7.93 3.71 -2.17
CA ASP A 36 8.29 2.50 -2.88
C ASP A 36 7.04 1.80 -3.40
N LYS A 37 7.24 0.86 -4.34
CA LYS A 37 6.15 -0.02 -4.76
C LYS A 37 5.76 -0.90 -3.56
N PRO A 38 4.47 -0.95 -3.15
CA PRO A 38 4.05 -1.82 -2.08
C PRO A 38 4.30 -3.28 -2.46
N ARG A 39 4.62 -4.13 -1.48
CA ARG A 39 4.86 -5.54 -1.73
C ARG A 39 3.60 -6.27 -2.22
N PRO A 40 3.73 -7.30 -3.07
CA PRO A 40 2.58 -8.02 -3.62
C PRO A 40 1.62 -8.59 -2.57
N GLU A 41 2.14 -9.05 -1.43
CA GLU A 41 1.34 -9.62 -0.33
C GLU A 41 0.46 -8.55 0.33
N LEU A 42 1.03 -7.36 0.58
CA LEU A 42 0.31 -6.22 1.10
C LEU A 42 -0.77 -5.75 0.11
N ILE A 43 -0.44 -5.69 -1.18
CA ILE A 43 -1.41 -5.33 -2.23
C ILE A 43 -2.56 -6.34 -2.24
N THR A 44 -2.25 -7.63 -2.17
CA THR A 44 -3.25 -8.71 -2.19
C THR A 44 -4.20 -8.62 -0.99
N ALA A 45 -3.65 -8.46 0.23
CA ALA A 45 -4.44 -8.25 1.44
C ALA A 45 -5.31 -6.99 1.34
N PHE A 46 -4.77 -5.92 0.77
CA PHE A 46 -5.48 -4.65 0.60
C PHE A 46 -6.60 -4.73 -0.43
N LEU A 47 -6.40 -5.43 -1.54
CA LEU A 47 -7.43 -5.61 -2.58
C LEU A 47 -8.65 -6.35 -2.06
N ARG A 48 -8.48 -7.29 -1.12
CA ARG A 48 -9.61 -8.00 -0.48
C ARG A 48 -10.53 -7.08 0.32
N LEU A 49 -10.07 -5.91 0.78
CA LEU A 49 -10.95 -4.92 1.44
C LEU A 49 -12.10 -4.45 0.56
N LYS A 50 -11.93 -4.53 -0.77
CA LYS A 50 -12.98 -4.23 -1.74
C LYS A 50 -14.19 -5.15 -1.57
N GLU A 51 -13.99 -6.41 -1.21
CA GLU A 51 -15.07 -7.38 -0.99
C GLU A 51 -15.96 -6.91 0.17
N LEU A 52 -15.37 -6.46 1.26
CA LEU A 52 -16.10 -5.90 2.41
C LEU A 52 -16.89 -4.65 2.03
N LEU A 53 -16.32 -3.77 1.21
CA LEU A 53 -17.01 -2.58 0.75
C LEU A 53 -18.24 -2.95 -0.12
N LEU A 54 -18.09 -3.91 -1.03
CA LEU A 54 -19.17 -4.36 -1.93
C LEU A 54 -20.25 -5.17 -1.21
N GLU A 55 -19.90 -5.90 -0.15
CA GLU A 55 -20.88 -6.59 0.70
C GLU A 55 -21.81 -5.60 1.39
N LYS A 56 -21.28 -4.48 1.91
CA LYS A 56 -22.08 -3.45 2.59
C LYS A 56 -22.81 -2.54 1.62
N PHE A 57 -22.22 -2.24 0.46
CA PHE A 57 -22.85 -1.44 -0.60
C PHE A 57 -23.34 -2.31 -1.76
N ASN A 58 -24.47 -3.00 -1.53
CA ASN A 58 -25.10 -3.86 -2.55
C ASN A 58 -25.34 -3.15 -3.89
N THR A 59 -25.62 -1.85 -3.88
CA THR A 59 -25.84 -1.03 -5.08
C THR A 59 -24.59 -0.89 -5.97
N LEU A 60 -23.39 -1.04 -5.41
CA LEU A 60 -22.13 -0.93 -6.12
C LEU A 60 -21.68 -2.25 -6.78
N LYS A 61 -22.40 -3.35 -6.57
CA LYS A 61 -22.08 -4.66 -7.16
C LYS A 61 -21.99 -4.61 -8.69
N PHE A 62 -22.89 -3.87 -9.34
CA PHE A 62 -22.90 -3.68 -10.80
C PHE A 62 -21.72 -2.83 -11.31
N GLY A 63 -21.20 -1.96 -10.44
CA GLY A 63 -20.09 -1.05 -10.73
C GLY A 63 -18.76 -1.49 -10.15
N ALA A 64 -18.64 -2.74 -9.67
CA ALA A 64 -17.49 -3.20 -8.89
C ALA A 64 -16.14 -2.90 -9.56
N LYS A 65 -16.04 -2.99 -10.90
CA LYS A 65 -14.82 -2.65 -11.65
C LYS A 65 -14.35 -1.19 -11.51
N PHE A 66 -15.25 -0.27 -11.21
CA PHE A 66 -14.97 1.16 -11.04
C PHE A 66 -14.66 1.55 -9.59
N VAL A 67 -14.85 0.61 -8.65
CA VAL A 67 -14.64 0.82 -7.23
C VAL A 67 -13.19 0.51 -6.86
N THR A 68 -12.52 1.48 -6.25
CA THR A 68 -11.16 1.34 -5.72
C THR A 68 -11.19 1.68 -4.23
N VAL A 69 -10.73 0.77 -3.37
CA VAL A 69 -10.47 1.08 -1.95
C VAL A 69 -9.07 1.69 -1.85
N PHE A 70 -8.91 2.76 -1.07
CA PHE A 70 -7.61 3.43 -0.90
C PHE A 70 -7.22 3.62 0.56
N ALA A 71 -8.13 3.45 1.52
CA ALA A 71 -7.77 3.47 2.93
C ALA A 71 -8.69 2.58 3.78
N VAL A 72 -8.13 2.11 4.88
CA VAL A 72 -8.84 1.49 5.98
C VAL A 72 -8.37 2.09 7.30
N ARG A 73 -9.29 2.26 8.24
CA ARG A 73 -9.03 2.61 9.63
C ARG A 73 -9.58 1.52 10.53
N ILE A 74 -8.81 1.12 11.52
CA ILE A 74 -9.13 0.05 12.44
C ILE A 74 -9.10 0.63 13.85
N LYS A 75 -10.13 0.29 14.64
CA LYS A 75 -10.18 0.58 16.06
C LYS A 75 -10.09 -0.71 16.85
N TYR A 76 -9.48 -0.59 18.01
CA TYR A 76 -9.26 -1.69 18.95
C TYR A 76 -9.96 -1.40 20.28
N GLY A 77 -10.35 -2.47 20.97
CA GLY A 77 -11.03 -2.39 22.25
C GLY A 77 -12.46 -1.85 22.17
N GLY A 78 -13.15 -1.86 23.30
CA GLY A 78 -14.54 -1.41 23.38
C GLY A 78 -15.25 -2.02 24.58
N LYS A 79 -16.54 -1.71 24.72
CA LYS A 79 -17.35 -2.28 25.81
C LYS A 79 -17.41 -3.80 25.62
N ASN A 80 -16.82 -4.55 26.55
CA ASN A 80 -16.69 -6.02 26.55
C ASN A 80 -15.71 -6.61 25.52
N ARG A 81 -14.65 -5.88 25.12
CA ARG A 81 -13.54 -6.43 24.32
C ARG A 81 -12.19 -6.14 24.94
N ASN A 82 -11.23 -7.01 24.68
CA ASN A 82 -9.85 -6.76 25.06
C ASN A 82 -9.30 -5.54 24.28
N LYS A 83 -8.37 -4.79 24.89
CA LYS A 83 -7.75 -3.59 24.33
C LYS A 83 -7.03 -3.85 23.00
N ASP A 84 -6.68 -5.12 22.75
CA ASP A 84 -5.95 -5.57 21.58
C ASP A 84 -6.84 -6.24 20.51
N GLU A 85 -8.11 -6.46 20.80
CA GLU A 85 -9.05 -7.01 19.83
C GLU A 85 -9.62 -5.90 18.94
N MET A 86 -9.64 -6.15 17.64
CA MET A 86 -10.29 -5.25 16.68
C MET A 86 -11.79 -5.18 16.98
N SER A 87 -12.33 -3.97 17.05
CA SER A 87 -13.72 -3.72 17.42
C SER A 87 -14.53 -3.09 16.30
N GLU A 88 -13.92 -2.13 15.59
CA GLU A 88 -14.57 -1.42 14.49
C GLU A 88 -13.58 -1.17 13.35
N TYR A 89 -14.12 -1.03 12.15
CA TYR A 89 -13.36 -0.56 11.00
C TYR A 89 -14.14 0.46 10.18
N LYS A 90 -13.39 1.27 9.42
CA LYS A 90 -13.92 2.18 8.40
C LYS A 90 -13.15 1.98 7.11
N LEU A 91 -13.86 1.92 5.99
CA LEU A 91 -13.29 1.83 4.66
C LEU A 91 -13.51 3.14 3.91
N SER A 92 -12.46 3.57 3.21
CA SER A 92 -12.54 4.69 2.27
C SER A 92 -12.15 4.23 0.88
N GLY A 93 -13.00 4.55 -0.09
CA GLY A 93 -12.82 4.21 -1.49
C GLY A 93 -13.24 5.34 -2.42
N ARG A 94 -13.07 5.10 -3.70
CA ARG A 94 -13.55 5.97 -4.77
C ARG A 94 -14.22 5.15 -5.86
N VAL A 95 -15.14 5.80 -6.58
CA VAL A 95 -15.74 5.29 -7.80
C VAL A 95 -15.38 6.23 -8.93
N ASP A 96 -14.74 5.70 -9.95
CA ASP A 96 -14.28 6.47 -11.10
C ASP A 96 -15.24 6.21 -12.28
N ASN A 97 -15.91 7.25 -12.78
CA ASN A 97 -16.75 7.16 -13.98
C ASN A 97 -15.90 7.29 -15.26
N LYS A 98 -16.42 6.80 -16.39
CA LYS A 98 -15.81 6.95 -17.72
C LYS A 98 -15.57 8.40 -18.13
N GLU A 99 -16.36 9.33 -17.60
CA GLU A 99 -16.23 10.77 -17.85
C GLU A 99 -15.20 11.46 -16.92
N SER A 100 -14.33 10.69 -16.26
CA SER A 100 -13.32 11.18 -15.29
C SER A 100 -13.88 11.82 -14.02
N THR A 101 -15.18 11.69 -13.77
CA THR A 101 -15.79 12.09 -12.50
C THR A 101 -15.48 11.07 -11.41
N THR A 102 -14.85 11.51 -10.32
CA THR A 102 -14.50 10.65 -9.18
C THR A 102 -15.43 10.93 -8.01
N CYS A 103 -16.13 9.91 -7.51
CA CYS A 103 -16.93 9.99 -6.29
C CYS A 103 -16.19 9.33 -5.13
N ARG A 104 -16.05 10.02 -3.98
CA ARG A 104 -15.46 9.43 -2.78
C ARG A 104 -16.54 8.73 -1.95
N LEU A 105 -16.23 7.52 -1.51
CA LEU A 105 -17.06 6.71 -0.63
C LEU A 105 -16.34 6.52 0.70
N GLU A 106 -17.05 6.72 1.80
CA GLU A 106 -16.57 6.37 3.13
C GLU A 106 -17.68 5.63 3.88
N THR A 107 -17.34 4.51 4.51
CA THR A 107 -18.28 3.84 5.40
C THR A 107 -18.35 4.58 6.74
N GLN A 108 -19.51 4.51 7.39
CA GLN A 108 -19.54 4.74 8.84
C GLN A 108 -18.72 3.67 9.57
N SER A 109 -18.50 3.84 10.88
CA SER A 109 -17.85 2.80 11.71
C SER A 109 -18.67 1.52 11.67
N ILE A 110 -18.09 0.43 11.16
CA ILE A 110 -18.70 -0.90 11.11
C ILE A 110 -18.15 -1.71 12.28
N LYS A 111 -19.04 -2.31 13.08
CA LYS A 111 -18.68 -3.14 14.25
C LYS A 111 -18.35 -4.56 13.81
N ILE A 112 -17.17 -5.05 14.19
CA ILE A 112 -16.69 -6.40 13.86
C ILE A 112 -17.48 -7.43 14.65
N GLY A 113 -18.43 -8.16 14.06
CA GLY A 113 -19.23 -9.16 14.80
C GLY A 113 -18.44 -10.43 15.19
N LEU A 114 -18.56 -10.91 16.43
CA LEU A 114 -17.86 -12.13 16.93
C LEU A 114 -18.24 -13.44 16.19
N LYS A 115 -19.37 -13.47 15.46
CA LYS A 115 -19.90 -14.71 14.83
C LYS A 115 -20.39 -14.56 13.39
N LYS A 116 -20.58 -13.33 12.89
CA LYS A 116 -21.20 -13.05 11.57
C LYS A 116 -20.25 -12.38 10.58
N GLU A 117 -19.04 -12.06 11.01
CA GLU A 117 -18.06 -11.32 10.21
C GLU A 117 -16.69 -12.03 10.24
N GLU A 118 -16.69 -13.36 10.15
CA GLU A 118 -15.45 -14.15 9.97
C GLU A 118 -14.64 -13.64 8.78
N LEU A 119 -15.31 -13.33 7.66
CA LEU A 119 -14.67 -12.76 6.47
C LEU A 119 -14.01 -11.40 6.76
N ALA A 120 -14.69 -10.49 7.47
CA ALA A 120 -14.12 -9.19 7.80
C ALA A 120 -12.94 -9.33 8.77
N ASN A 121 -13.05 -10.23 9.74
CA ASN A 121 -11.97 -10.51 10.67
C ASN A 121 -10.77 -11.12 9.95
N GLU A 122 -10.97 -12.10 9.05
CA GLU A 122 -9.92 -12.70 8.24
C GLU A 122 -9.20 -11.66 7.38
N ILE A 123 -9.95 -10.87 6.59
CA ILE A 123 -9.39 -9.86 5.69
C ILE A 123 -8.61 -8.80 6.48
N LEU A 124 -9.16 -8.30 7.58
CA LEU A 124 -8.49 -7.30 8.42
C LEU A 124 -7.27 -7.89 9.13
N GLN A 125 -7.34 -9.12 9.64
CA GLN A 125 -6.20 -9.78 10.28
C GLN A 125 -5.04 -9.96 9.29
N ASN A 126 -5.31 -10.45 8.08
CA ASN A 126 -4.29 -10.61 7.05
C ASN A 126 -3.59 -9.28 6.74
N LEU A 127 -4.37 -8.19 6.64
CA LEU A 127 -3.80 -6.86 6.42
C LEU A 127 -2.97 -6.36 7.60
N VAL A 128 -3.44 -6.58 8.84
CA VAL A 128 -2.72 -6.20 10.05
C VAL A 128 -1.40 -6.97 10.17
N ILE A 129 -1.41 -8.27 9.88
CA ILE A 129 -0.21 -9.12 9.89
C ILE A 129 0.81 -8.60 8.88
N GLU A 130 0.42 -8.35 7.63
CA GLU A 130 1.34 -7.81 6.63
C GLU A 130 1.87 -6.42 7.02
N GLY A 131 1.02 -5.56 7.59
CA GLY A 131 1.44 -4.27 8.12
C GLY A 131 2.46 -4.40 9.25
N MET A 132 2.26 -5.33 10.18
CA MET A 132 3.21 -5.59 11.27
C MET A 132 4.54 -6.14 10.74
N LEU A 133 4.50 -7.11 9.82
CA LEU A 133 5.68 -7.69 9.20
C LEU A 133 6.50 -6.65 8.42
N TYR A 134 5.84 -5.67 7.82
CA TYR A 134 6.48 -4.53 7.19
C TYR A 134 7.15 -3.61 8.23
N ILE A 135 6.43 -3.18 9.26
CA ILE A 135 6.93 -2.27 10.31
C ILE A 135 8.10 -2.88 11.08
N GLU A 136 8.01 -4.16 11.41
CA GLU A 136 9.07 -4.88 12.13
C GLU A 136 10.26 -5.21 11.23
N GLY A 137 10.21 -4.90 9.93
CA GLY A 137 11.29 -5.19 8.99
C GLY A 137 11.52 -6.68 8.72
N LYS A 138 10.71 -7.58 9.29
CA LYS A 138 10.84 -9.04 9.15
C LYS A 138 10.82 -9.50 7.69
N ARG A 139 10.06 -8.81 6.83
CA ARG A 139 10.01 -9.08 5.38
C ARG A 139 11.24 -8.57 4.62
N ALA A 140 11.91 -7.54 5.12
CA ALA A 140 13.18 -7.07 4.55
C ALA A 140 14.33 -8.00 4.97
N GLN A 141 14.29 -8.51 6.20
CA GLN A 141 15.24 -9.49 6.70
C GLN A 141 15.08 -10.87 6.04
N ALA A 142 13.86 -11.37 5.84
CA ALA A 142 13.66 -12.65 5.16
C ALA A 142 14.27 -12.67 3.75
N SER A 143 14.14 -11.57 3.01
CA SER A 143 14.70 -11.41 1.66
C SER A 143 16.23 -11.31 1.61
N LEU A 144 16.90 -11.05 2.74
CA LEU A 144 18.37 -11.06 2.83
C LEU A 144 18.94 -12.48 3.00
N PHE A 145 18.10 -13.44 3.41
CA PHE A 145 18.50 -14.84 3.66
C PHE A 145 17.87 -15.83 2.67
N GLU A 146 17.03 -15.36 1.74
CA GLU A 146 16.68 -16.15 0.56
C GLU A 146 17.92 -16.21 -0.34
N GLU A 147 18.57 -17.38 -0.38
CA GLU A 147 19.66 -17.67 -1.31
C GLU A 147 19.20 -17.31 -2.72
N GLN A 148 19.79 -16.24 -3.27
CA GLN A 148 19.65 -15.96 -4.69
C GLN A 148 20.19 -17.21 -5.42
N PRO A 149 19.43 -17.80 -6.37
CA PRO A 149 20.01 -18.83 -7.21
C PRO A 149 21.27 -18.24 -7.85
N GLU A 150 22.38 -18.96 -7.70
CA GLU A 150 23.70 -18.55 -8.16
C GLU A 150 23.59 -17.91 -9.53
N ARG A 151 24.12 -16.69 -9.67
CA ARG A 151 24.36 -16.11 -10.99
C ARG A 151 25.09 -17.17 -11.78
N ILE A 152 24.45 -17.68 -12.82
CA ILE A 152 25.12 -18.44 -13.86
C ILE A 152 26.23 -17.51 -14.35
N THR A 153 27.47 -17.84 -14.02
CA THR A 153 28.66 -17.19 -14.56
C THR A 153 28.61 -17.41 -16.07
N GLU A 154 28.19 -16.40 -16.82
CA GLU A 154 28.47 -16.34 -18.24
C GLU A 154 29.99 -16.25 -18.39
N PRO A 155 30.60 -17.09 -19.26
CA PRO A 155 32.05 -17.12 -19.39
C PRO A 155 32.53 -15.82 -20.03
N ASP A 156 33.66 -15.32 -19.53
CA ASP A 156 34.37 -14.14 -20.01
C ASP A 156 34.45 -14.13 -21.54
N ALA A 157 33.72 -13.21 -22.18
CA ALA A 157 33.95 -12.84 -23.55
C ALA A 157 34.94 -11.68 -23.55
N GLU A 158 36.12 -12.00 -24.06
CA GLU A 158 37.29 -11.14 -24.22
C GLU A 158 36.97 -9.80 -24.88
N ASP A 159 37.75 -8.80 -24.49
CA ASP A 159 37.80 -7.44 -25.01
C ASP A 159 37.85 -7.38 -26.55
N ASP A 160 36.95 -6.61 -27.18
CA ASP A 160 37.12 -6.09 -28.54
C ASP A 160 36.59 -4.64 -28.63
N GLU A 161 37.53 -3.71 -28.51
CA GLU A 161 37.74 -2.48 -29.31
C GLU A 161 36.54 -1.60 -29.75
N PHE A 162 36.48 -0.40 -29.12
CA PHE A 162 36.32 0.95 -29.72
C PHE A 162 35.24 1.20 -30.81
N ASN A 163 34.26 2.07 -30.50
CA ASN A 163 33.88 3.15 -31.43
C ASN A 163 33.18 4.35 -30.73
N GLU A 164 33.91 5.47 -30.60
CA GLU A 164 33.49 6.75 -30.01
C GLU A 164 32.71 7.65 -31.00
N ASP A 165 31.58 7.19 -31.55
CA ASP A 165 30.89 7.98 -32.61
C ASP A 165 29.37 8.16 -32.46
N PHE A 166 28.85 8.18 -31.22
CA PHE A 166 27.41 8.41 -30.98
C PHE A 166 27.08 9.41 -29.86
N MET A 167 27.98 10.36 -29.58
CA MET A 167 27.77 11.45 -28.61
C MET A 167 28.22 12.81 -29.17
N ALA A 168 27.63 13.27 -30.28
CA ALA A 168 27.72 14.68 -30.71
C ALA A 168 26.62 15.06 -31.72
N ALA A 169 25.35 15.14 -31.29
CA ALA A 169 24.31 15.78 -32.11
C ALA A 169 23.16 16.37 -31.27
N ALA A 170 23.43 16.82 -30.05
CA ALA A 170 22.43 17.48 -29.22
C ALA A 170 23.02 18.69 -28.48
N ASP A 171 23.74 19.56 -29.18
CA ASP A 171 23.93 20.95 -28.74
C ASP A 171 24.53 21.78 -29.88
N ALA A 172 23.64 22.46 -30.62
CA ALA A 172 23.85 23.75 -31.30
C ALA A 172 22.78 23.88 -32.39
N ASP A 173 21.75 24.68 -32.16
CA ASP A 173 21.49 25.87 -32.99
C ASP A 173 20.21 26.59 -32.51
N SER A 174 20.36 27.43 -31.50
CA SER A 174 19.41 28.51 -31.23
C SER A 174 20.17 29.71 -30.72
N ARG A 175 20.82 30.44 -31.64
CA ARG A 175 21.14 31.87 -31.47
C ARG A 175 21.76 32.45 -32.74
N GLN A 176 21.31 33.66 -33.06
CA GLN A 176 21.79 34.62 -34.07
C GLN A 176 21.17 34.44 -35.47
N GLN A 177 20.53 35.44 -36.10
CA GLN A 177 20.55 36.89 -35.92
C GLN A 177 19.26 37.50 -36.49
N GLY A 178 18.65 38.42 -35.73
CA GLY A 178 17.91 39.54 -36.30
C GLY A 178 18.76 40.80 -36.13
N ALA A 179 18.99 41.52 -37.23
CA ALA A 179 18.83 42.98 -37.37
C ALA A 179 19.92 43.69 -38.23
N ILE A 180 19.50 44.08 -39.44
CA ILE A 180 19.55 45.42 -40.07
C ILE A 180 20.93 46.07 -40.34
N GLN A 181 21.26 46.26 -41.62
CA GLN A 181 21.25 47.56 -42.34
C GLN A 181 21.34 47.35 -43.85
#